data_AF-A0A8T0SGZ4-F1
#
_entry.id   AF-A0A8T0SGZ4-F1
#
_cell.length_a   1.000
_cell.length_b   1.000
_cell.length_c   1.000
_cell.angle_alpha   90.00
_cell.angle_beta   90.00
_cell.angle_gamma   90.00
#
_symmetry.space_group_name_H-M   'P 1'
#
loop_
_entity.id
_entity.type
_entity.pdbx_description
1 polymer ?
#
loop_
_entity_poly.entity_id
_entity_poly.type
_entity_poly.pdbx_seq_one_letter_code
_entity_poly.pdbx_strand_id
1 'polypeptide(L)'
;MVVERDEKWVPQFPSNPSRRFGPSSSTPTGRNGGGGSVTPSSPNSSYDEAVSALCITNRCSPKSVFSLVSNLSKFKKQIVRDMGFGGILEIPCISKLNLKLSAWLLSKLDSEESCLIFGPGRRIYVHEDDVGIVLGIPNGDIDVSTTSVTKEQLELLRFSIGLASTDPRSIKGIEYVLEKHLDDQSSSQQIDGFKVAFVVFIIGHLLAPCVKHDQVHLDFWGALKNHAALERYNWCRYVYGHVLEAAQKV
;
A
#
# COMPACT_ATOMS: atom_id res chain seq x y z
N MET A 1 0.65 7.67 34.52
CA MET A 1 -0.68 8.30 34.52
C MET A 1 -1.36 7.88 33.23
N VAL A 2 -2.40 7.06 33.33
CA VAL A 2 -3.19 6.60 32.18
C VAL A 2 -4.17 7.71 31.85
N VAL A 3 -4.12 8.24 30.63
CA VAL A 3 -5.11 9.19 30.12
C VAL A 3 -6.17 8.37 29.41
N GLU A 4 -7.34 8.23 30.03
CA GLU A 4 -8.53 7.68 29.37
C GLU A 4 -8.90 8.57 28.19
N ARG A 5 -9.02 7.98 26.98
CA ARG A 5 -9.51 8.68 25.79
C ARG A 5 -11.03 8.58 25.77
N ASP A 6 -11.70 9.74 25.74
CA ASP A 6 -13.13 9.89 25.48
C ASP A 6 -13.50 9.32 24.10
N GLU A 7 -14.38 8.32 24.05
CA GLU A 7 -14.83 7.59 22.85
C GLU A 7 -15.70 8.42 21.87
N LYS A 8 -15.68 9.75 21.92
CA LYS A 8 -16.70 10.60 21.27
C LYS A 8 -16.24 11.40 20.05
N TRP A 9 -15.08 11.13 19.47
CA TRP A 9 -14.63 11.86 18.28
C TRP A 9 -14.61 11.02 17.02
N VAL A 10 -15.80 10.72 16.48
CA VAL A 10 -15.96 10.28 15.09
C VAL A 10 -16.74 11.38 14.35
N PRO A 11 -16.09 12.17 13.46
CA PRO A 11 -16.79 13.14 12.63
C PRO A 11 -17.70 12.43 11.61
N GLN A 12 -18.99 12.76 11.60
CA GLN A 12 -19.90 12.32 10.53
C GLN A 12 -19.76 13.24 9.32
N PHE A 13 -19.40 12.68 8.16
CA PHE A 13 -19.33 13.41 6.90
C PHE A 13 -20.62 13.25 6.09
N PRO A 14 -21.25 14.35 5.61
CA PRO A 14 -22.42 14.27 4.76
C PRO A 14 -22.07 13.73 3.36
N SER A 15 -22.94 12.88 2.81
CA SER A 15 -22.81 12.28 1.49
C SER A 15 -22.95 13.33 0.39
N ASN A 16 -21.95 13.47 -0.49
CA ASN A 16 -21.97 14.48 -1.57
C ASN A 16 -22.72 13.94 -2.81
N PRO A 17 -23.67 14.67 -3.41
CA PRO A 17 -24.42 14.20 -4.58
C PRO A 17 -23.57 14.21 -5.85
N SER A 18 -23.72 13.15 -6.65
CA SER A 18 -22.98 12.86 -7.88
C SER A 18 -23.22 13.93 -8.96
N ARG A 19 -22.15 14.58 -9.44
CA ARG A 19 -22.23 15.46 -10.63
C ARG A 19 -22.29 14.62 -11.91
N ARG A 20 -23.36 14.81 -12.70
CA ARG A 20 -23.50 14.32 -14.08
C ARG A 20 -22.53 15.06 -15.00
N PHE A 21 -21.75 14.32 -15.80
CA PHE A 21 -20.97 14.86 -16.91
C PHE A 21 -21.77 14.77 -18.21
N GLY A 22 -21.94 15.89 -18.90
CA GLY A 22 -22.37 15.96 -20.30
C GLY A 22 -21.16 16.21 -21.23
N PRO A 23 -21.21 15.82 -22.52
CA PRO A 23 -20.08 15.92 -23.42
C PRO A 23 -20.05 17.28 -24.15
N SER A 24 -18.86 17.87 -24.28
CA SER A 24 -18.63 19.01 -25.18
C SER A 24 -17.65 18.61 -26.29
N SER A 25 -18.16 18.63 -27.51
CA SER A 25 -17.46 18.51 -28.79
C SER A 25 -17.01 19.87 -29.29
N SER A 26 -15.78 19.98 -29.81
CA SER A 26 -15.46 20.75 -31.04
C SER A 26 -13.96 20.76 -31.34
N THR A 27 -13.59 20.16 -32.47
CA THR A 27 -12.38 20.46 -33.26
C THR A 27 -12.59 21.71 -34.11
N PRO A 28 -11.52 22.32 -34.63
CA PRO A 28 -11.36 22.33 -36.09
C PRO A 28 -9.92 22.11 -36.61
N THR A 29 -9.87 21.77 -37.89
CA THR A 29 -8.76 21.35 -38.76
C THR A 29 -8.24 22.44 -39.71
N GLY A 30 -6.97 22.31 -40.14
CA GLY A 30 -6.41 22.82 -41.42
C GLY A 30 -5.67 24.17 -41.31
N ARG A 31 -4.54 24.46 -41.97
CA ARG A 31 -4.02 23.98 -43.27
C ARG A 31 -2.59 24.54 -43.57
N ASN A 32 -1.76 23.75 -44.26
CA ASN A 32 -0.62 24.03 -45.18
C ASN A 32 0.50 25.06 -44.93
N GLY A 33 1.75 24.58 -45.12
CA GLY A 33 2.61 25.05 -46.24
C GLY A 33 4.04 25.51 -45.93
N GLY A 34 5.04 24.85 -46.55
CA GLY A 34 6.20 25.53 -47.15
C GLY A 34 7.54 25.41 -46.40
N GLY A 35 8.58 24.91 -47.09
CA GLY A 35 9.91 24.63 -46.53
C GLY A 35 10.86 25.83 -46.46
N GLY A 36 12.08 25.59 -45.95
CA GLY A 36 13.18 26.55 -45.99
C GLY A 36 14.13 26.47 -44.79
N SER A 37 15.30 25.87 -44.99
CA SER A 37 16.43 25.81 -44.05
C SER A 37 17.16 27.14 -43.97
N VAL A 38 17.38 27.73 -42.78
CA VAL A 38 18.58 28.52 -42.43
C VAL A 38 18.71 28.60 -40.89
N THR A 39 19.85 28.19 -40.34
CA THR A 39 20.30 28.54 -38.98
C THR A 39 20.93 29.93 -38.96
N PRO A 40 20.74 30.70 -37.88
CA PRO A 40 21.91 31.36 -37.28
C PRO A 40 21.96 31.19 -35.76
N SER A 41 23.19 31.18 -35.26
CA SER A 41 23.59 30.93 -33.89
C SER A 41 23.41 32.14 -32.95
N SER A 42 23.31 31.80 -31.66
CA SER A 42 23.78 32.55 -30.47
C SER A 42 22.84 33.61 -29.88
N PRO A 43 23.14 34.12 -28.66
CA PRO A 43 23.16 33.40 -27.38
C PRO A 43 22.36 34.18 -26.32
N ASN A 44 21.73 33.52 -25.34
CA ASN A 44 21.67 34.05 -23.96
C ASN A 44 20.89 33.15 -22.99
N SER A 45 21.59 32.84 -21.92
CA SER A 45 21.14 32.71 -20.52
C SER A 45 19.64 32.77 -20.25
N SER A 46 19.07 31.63 -19.89
CA SER A 46 18.31 31.55 -18.65
C SER A 46 18.79 30.31 -17.94
N TYR A 47 19.32 30.49 -16.74
CA TYR A 47 19.51 29.43 -15.78
C TYR A 47 18.11 29.02 -15.33
N ASP A 48 17.40 28.30 -16.19
CA ASP A 48 16.29 27.48 -15.75
C ASP A 48 16.95 26.32 -15.04
N GLU A 49 17.26 26.56 -13.77
CA GLU A 49 17.41 25.54 -12.76
C GLU A 49 16.12 24.72 -12.82
N ALA A 50 16.13 23.73 -13.70
CA ALA A 50 15.19 22.64 -13.72
C ALA A 50 15.38 21.97 -12.36
N VAL A 51 14.67 22.48 -11.37
CA VAL A 51 14.26 21.73 -10.19
C VAL A 51 13.66 20.49 -10.80
N SER A 52 14.47 19.42 -10.83
CA SER A 52 14.07 18.12 -11.31
C SER A 52 12.73 17.88 -10.66
N ALA A 53 11.65 17.94 -11.45
CA ALA A 53 10.33 17.65 -10.97
C ALA A 53 10.40 16.18 -10.60
N LEU A 54 10.74 15.92 -9.33
CA LEU A 54 10.80 14.60 -8.75
C LEU A 54 9.44 14.00 -9.08
N CYS A 55 9.43 13.11 -10.06
CA CYS A 55 8.21 12.43 -10.45
C CYS A 55 7.83 11.61 -9.23
N ILE A 56 6.85 12.08 -8.46
CA ILE A 56 6.36 11.38 -7.27
C ILE A 56 5.77 10.08 -7.80
N THR A 57 6.52 8.99 -7.65
CA THR A 57 6.07 7.66 -8.05
C THR A 57 5.34 7.01 -6.88
N ASN A 58 4.24 6.33 -7.17
CA ASN A 58 3.47 5.60 -6.17
C ASN A 58 3.18 4.19 -6.70
N ARG A 59 3.43 3.19 -5.88
CA ARG A 59 3.12 1.78 -6.14
C ARG A 59 1.92 1.27 -5.32
N CYS A 60 1.42 2.06 -4.38
CA CYS A 60 0.19 1.79 -3.65
C CYS A 60 -1.00 1.78 -4.62
N SER A 61 -1.68 0.64 -4.69
CA SER A 61 -2.88 0.38 -5.46
C SER A 61 -3.98 -0.20 -4.56
N PRO A 62 -4.70 0.65 -3.80
CA PRO A 62 -5.89 0.22 -3.06
C PRO A 62 -6.95 -0.39 -3.97
N LYS A 63 -7.02 0.07 -5.24
CA LYS A 63 -7.90 -0.50 -6.27
C LYS A 63 -7.59 -1.98 -6.54
N SER A 64 -6.33 -2.39 -6.55
CA SER A 64 -5.96 -3.81 -6.74
C SER A 64 -6.46 -4.65 -5.57
N VAL A 65 -6.27 -4.17 -4.33
CA VAL A 65 -6.77 -4.84 -3.13
C VAL A 65 -8.30 -4.91 -3.12
N PHE A 66 -8.98 -3.80 -3.41
CA PHE A 66 -10.45 -3.77 -3.55
C PHE A 66 -10.96 -4.81 -4.55
N SER A 67 -10.32 -4.89 -5.73
CA SER A 67 -10.72 -5.82 -6.79
C SER A 67 -10.55 -7.28 -6.35
N LEU A 68 -9.46 -7.60 -5.65
CA LEU A 68 -9.23 -8.92 -5.07
C LEU A 68 -10.32 -9.26 -4.03
N VAL A 69 -10.48 -8.43 -2.99
CA VAL A 69 -11.37 -8.74 -1.86
C VAL A 69 -12.84 -8.78 -2.25
N SER A 70 -13.23 -8.03 -3.27
CA SER A 70 -14.60 -8.06 -3.83
C SER A 70 -14.94 -9.41 -4.43
N ASN A 71 -13.96 -10.11 -5.00
CA ASN A 71 -14.14 -11.41 -5.66
C ASN A 71 -13.90 -12.63 -4.75
N LEU A 72 -13.46 -12.42 -3.51
CA LEU A 72 -13.26 -13.53 -2.57
C LEU A 72 -14.58 -14.22 -2.20
N SER A 73 -14.55 -15.55 -2.14
CA SER A 73 -15.65 -16.36 -1.61
C SER A 73 -15.91 -16.04 -0.14
N LYS A 74 -17.11 -16.36 0.36
CA LYS A 74 -17.44 -16.22 1.79
C LYS A 74 -16.43 -16.96 2.68
N PHE A 75 -16.00 -18.13 2.25
CA PHE A 75 -15.00 -18.95 2.94
C PHE A 75 -13.65 -18.23 3.05
N LYS A 76 -13.12 -17.72 1.93
CA LYS A 76 -11.86 -16.95 1.92
C LYS A 76 -11.97 -15.65 2.74
N LYS A 77 -13.12 -14.96 2.70
CA LYS A 77 -13.35 -13.79 3.55
C LYS A 77 -13.32 -14.15 5.03
N GLN A 78 -13.81 -15.33 5.42
CA GLN A 78 -13.71 -15.78 6.80
C GLN A 78 -12.25 -16.01 7.21
N ILE A 79 -11.46 -16.68 6.37
CA ILE A 79 -10.01 -16.85 6.61
C ILE A 79 -9.32 -15.48 6.82
N VAL A 80 -9.65 -14.48 6.01
CA VAL A 80 -9.11 -13.11 6.17
C VAL A 80 -9.46 -12.48 7.51
N ARG A 81 -10.70 -12.66 7.99
CA ARG A 81 -11.12 -12.19 9.32
C ARG A 81 -10.42 -12.93 10.44
N ASP A 82 -10.27 -14.25 10.32
CA ASP A 82 -9.64 -15.09 11.33
C ASP A 82 -8.14 -14.75 11.50
N MET A 83 -7.48 -14.32 10.42
CA MET A 83 -6.11 -13.79 10.48
C MET A 83 -6.00 -12.37 11.07
N GLY A 84 -7.13 -11.73 11.39
CA GLY A 84 -7.19 -10.36 11.92
C GLY A 84 -7.10 -9.25 10.87
N PHE A 85 -7.19 -9.55 9.58
CA PHE A 85 -7.17 -8.57 8.48
C PHE A 85 -8.58 -8.20 7.99
N GLY A 86 -9.58 -8.31 8.86
CA GLY A 86 -10.99 -8.09 8.50
C GLY A 86 -11.27 -6.72 7.91
N GLY A 87 -10.58 -5.66 8.36
CA GLY A 87 -10.78 -4.30 7.84
C GLY A 87 -10.39 -4.14 6.37
N ILE A 88 -9.45 -4.96 5.87
CA ILE A 88 -9.05 -4.96 4.46
C ILE A 88 -10.20 -5.37 3.53
N LEU A 89 -11.15 -6.17 4.02
CA LEU A 89 -12.33 -6.56 3.24
C LEU A 89 -13.27 -5.38 2.97
N GLU A 90 -13.20 -4.33 3.79
CA GLU A 90 -14.08 -3.15 3.74
C GLU A 90 -13.38 -1.93 3.10
N ILE A 91 -12.21 -2.12 2.51
CA ILE A 91 -11.45 -1.03 1.90
C ILE A 91 -12.25 -0.39 0.75
N PRO A 92 -12.34 0.95 0.67
CA PRO A 92 -13.05 1.59 -0.43
C PRO A 92 -12.31 1.44 -1.75
N CYS A 93 -13.06 1.50 -2.86
CA CYS A 93 -12.50 1.51 -4.22
C CYS A 93 -11.82 2.87 -4.53
N ILE A 94 -10.60 3.06 -4.04
CA ILE A 94 -9.79 4.26 -4.30
C ILE A 94 -9.00 4.06 -5.60
N SER A 95 -9.49 4.68 -6.69
CA SER A 95 -8.88 4.57 -8.02
C SER A 95 -7.83 5.65 -8.34
N LYS A 96 -7.81 6.75 -7.58
CA LYS A 96 -6.88 7.86 -7.75
C LYS A 96 -6.43 8.37 -6.39
N LEU A 97 -5.12 8.41 -6.17
CA LEU A 97 -4.49 9.00 -4.99
C LEU A 97 -3.97 10.39 -5.34
N ASN A 98 -4.21 11.36 -4.46
CA ASN A 98 -3.66 12.71 -4.62
C ASN A 98 -2.21 12.72 -4.12
N LEU A 99 -1.27 12.37 -4.99
CA LEU A 99 0.15 12.24 -4.64
C LEU A 99 0.77 13.55 -4.14
N LYS A 100 0.27 14.70 -4.60
CA LYS A 100 0.70 16.01 -4.10
C LYS A 100 0.29 16.21 -2.65
N LEU A 101 -0.96 15.86 -2.31
CA LEU A 101 -1.43 15.92 -0.93
C LEU A 101 -0.70 14.90 -0.06
N SER A 102 -0.48 13.67 -0.55
CA SER A 102 0.26 12.64 0.19
C SER A 102 1.70 13.08 0.49
N ALA A 103 2.43 13.60 -0.50
CA ALA A 103 3.78 14.12 -0.30
C ALA A 103 3.78 15.35 0.63
N TRP A 104 2.79 16.23 0.50
CA TRP A 104 2.65 17.36 1.41
C TRP A 104 2.36 16.94 2.85
N LEU A 105 1.52 15.92 3.07
CA LEU A 105 1.27 15.37 4.40
C LEU A 105 2.53 14.71 4.98
N LEU A 106 3.27 13.94 4.18
CA LEU A 106 4.55 13.34 4.58
C LEU A 106 5.57 14.42 4.98
N SER A 107 5.66 15.54 4.24
CA SER A 107 6.55 16.65 4.61
C SER A 107 6.12 17.43 5.86
N LYS A 108 4.93 17.14 6.40
CA LYS A 108 4.49 17.65 7.72
C LYS A 108 4.75 16.65 8.84
N LEU A 109 5.08 15.40 8.55
CA LEU A 109 5.27 14.38 9.56
C LEU A 109 6.68 14.48 10.16
N ASP A 110 6.73 14.84 11.44
CA ASP A 110 7.92 14.76 12.26
C ASP A 110 8.05 13.32 12.77
N SER A 111 9.11 12.62 12.35
CA SER A 111 9.32 11.22 12.69
C SER A 111 9.82 11.01 14.12
N GLU A 112 10.51 12.00 14.70
CA GLU A 112 11.02 11.91 16.08
C GLU A 112 9.86 12.10 17.07
N GLU A 113 9.05 13.12 16.83
CA GLU A 113 7.92 13.47 17.70
C GLU A 113 6.64 12.68 17.36
N SER A 114 6.64 11.90 16.27
CA SER A 114 5.48 11.14 15.78
C SER A 114 4.23 12.03 15.62
N CYS A 115 4.36 13.17 14.93
CA CYS A 115 3.24 14.09 14.74
C CYS A 115 3.27 14.89 13.43
N LEU A 116 2.10 15.22 12.90
CA LEU A 116 1.94 16.15 11.79
C LEU A 116 1.98 17.60 12.30
N ILE A 117 2.89 18.42 11.74
CA ILE A 117 3.11 19.81 12.13
C ILE A 117 2.51 20.77 11.09
N PHE A 118 1.51 21.55 11.49
CA PHE A 118 0.86 22.55 10.62
C PHE A 118 1.22 24.01 10.98
N GLY A 119 2.16 24.21 11.89
CA GLY A 119 2.60 25.52 12.38
C GLY A 119 2.80 25.54 13.89
N PRO A 120 3.13 26.69 14.48
CA PRO A 120 3.37 26.81 15.92
C PRO A 120 2.18 26.31 16.73
N GLY A 121 2.40 25.33 17.61
CA GLY A 121 1.37 24.75 18.47
C GLY A 121 0.29 23.92 17.77
N ARG A 122 0.33 23.74 16.44
CA ARG A 122 -0.64 22.92 15.69
C ARG A 122 -0.04 21.57 15.33
N ARG A 123 -0.24 20.60 16.21
CA ARG A 123 0.26 19.23 16.08
C ARG A 123 -0.88 18.22 16.08
N ILE A 124 -0.79 17.20 15.24
CA ILE A 124 -1.65 16.02 15.29
C ILE A 124 -0.75 14.81 15.50
N TYR A 125 -0.81 14.19 16.67
CA TYR A 125 -0.02 13.01 16.97
C TYR A 125 -0.55 11.80 16.21
N VAL A 126 0.37 10.98 15.71
CA VAL A 126 0.09 9.77 14.96
C VAL A 126 0.81 8.62 15.66
N HIS A 127 0.12 7.50 15.83
CA HIS A 127 0.63 6.30 16.48
C HIS A 127 0.35 5.07 15.62
N GLU A 128 1.04 3.98 15.91
CA GLU A 128 0.76 2.69 15.26
C GLU A 128 -0.70 2.25 15.43
N ASP A 129 -1.32 2.48 16.60
CA ASP A 129 -2.73 2.17 16.85
C ASP A 129 -3.68 2.83 15.84
N ASP A 130 -3.34 4.04 15.37
CA ASP A 130 -4.16 4.76 14.40
C ASP A 130 -4.22 4.01 13.04
N VAL A 131 -3.17 3.25 12.70
CA VAL A 131 -3.16 2.35 11.54
C VAL A 131 -4.20 1.25 11.70
N GLY A 132 -4.28 0.65 12.90
CA GLY A 132 -5.26 -0.37 13.24
C GLY A 132 -6.70 0.15 13.16
N ILE A 133 -6.93 1.37 13.65
CA ILE A 133 -8.25 2.04 13.57
C ILE A 133 -8.66 2.28 12.10
N VAL A 134 -7.74 2.73 11.26
CA VAL A 134 -8.03 3.11 9.87
C VAL A 134 -8.14 1.89 8.93
N LEU A 135 -7.25 0.90 9.09
CA LEU A 135 -7.14 -0.23 8.16
C LEU A 135 -7.77 -1.52 8.70
N GLY A 136 -8.05 -1.62 9.99
CA GLY A 136 -8.56 -2.82 10.64
C GLY A 136 -7.63 -4.03 10.45
N ILE A 137 -6.33 -3.82 10.68
CA ILE A 137 -5.27 -4.84 10.65
C ILE A 137 -4.73 -5.11 12.06
N PRO A 138 -4.02 -6.23 12.29
CA PRO A 138 -3.64 -6.60 13.65
C PRO A 138 -2.59 -5.67 14.27
N ASN A 139 -2.79 -5.38 15.56
CA ASN A 139 -1.88 -4.66 16.44
C ASN A 139 -1.44 -5.60 17.57
N GLY A 140 -0.77 -6.69 17.21
CA GLY A 140 -0.36 -7.71 18.17
C GLY A 140 0.90 -7.37 18.96
N ASP A 141 1.26 -8.24 19.90
CA ASP A 141 2.40 -8.01 20.80
C ASP A 141 3.76 -8.41 20.21
N ILE A 142 3.77 -9.13 19.08
CA ILE A 142 5.00 -9.63 18.45
C ILE A 142 5.42 -8.68 17.33
N ASP A 143 6.57 -8.05 17.46
CA ASP A 143 7.09 -7.17 16.42
C ASP A 143 7.49 -7.98 15.18
N VAL A 144 6.97 -7.61 14.00
CA VAL A 144 7.26 -8.26 12.72
C VAL A 144 8.78 -8.27 12.44
N SER A 145 9.47 -7.19 12.77
CA SER A 145 10.92 -7.03 12.52
C SER A 145 11.80 -7.96 13.36
N THR A 146 11.29 -8.49 14.47
CA THR A 146 12.03 -9.43 15.33
C THR A 146 12.04 -10.85 14.80
N THR A 147 11.26 -11.11 13.76
CA THR A 147 11.17 -12.42 13.13
C THR A 147 12.28 -12.62 12.10
N SER A 148 12.72 -13.87 11.93
CA SER A 148 13.71 -14.21 10.91
C SER A 148 13.36 -15.53 10.24
N VAL A 149 13.82 -15.67 8.99
CA VAL A 149 13.70 -16.89 8.19
C VAL A 149 15.07 -17.24 7.63
N THR A 150 15.39 -18.54 7.64
CA THR A 150 16.56 -19.03 6.90
C THR A 150 16.29 -18.95 5.39
N LYS A 151 17.34 -19.03 4.57
CA LYS A 151 17.19 -18.99 3.11
C LYS A 151 16.30 -20.13 2.61
N GLU A 152 16.43 -21.32 3.20
CA GLU A 152 15.64 -22.50 2.85
C GLU A 152 14.17 -22.28 3.20
N GLN A 153 13.88 -21.71 4.38
CA GLN A 153 12.52 -21.38 4.79
C GLN A 153 11.88 -20.32 3.90
N LEU A 154 12.67 -19.30 3.52
CA LEU A 154 12.23 -18.26 2.59
C LEU A 154 11.87 -18.85 1.21
N GLU A 155 12.70 -19.75 0.68
CA GLU A 155 12.41 -20.42 -0.59
C GLU A 155 11.16 -21.32 -0.50
N LEU A 156 10.93 -22.00 0.63
CA LEU A 156 9.69 -22.76 0.86
C LEU A 156 8.45 -21.85 0.88
N LEU A 157 8.52 -20.71 1.57
CA LEU A 157 7.43 -19.74 1.60
C LEU A 157 7.15 -19.20 0.20
N ARG A 158 8.18 -18.83 -0.57
CA ARG A 158 8.04 -18.40 -1.96
C ARG A 158 7.45 -19.47 -2.84
N PHE A 159 7.90 -20.71 -2.72
CA PHE A 159 7.37 -21.83 -3.48
C PHE A 159 5.88 -22.04 -3.19
N SER A 160 5.46 -21.91 -1.93
CA SER A 160 4.05 -22.07 -1.53
C SER A 160 3.09 -21.09 -2.21
N ILE A 161 3.61 -19.93 -2.65
CA ILE A 161 2.85 -18.87 -3.34
C ILE A 161 3.25 -18.73 -4.82
N GLY A 162 3.92 -19.74 -5.39
CA GLY A 162 4.25 -19.77 -6.82
C GLY A 162 5.37 -18.81 -7.25
N LEU A 163 6.19 -18.30 -6.32
CA LEU A 163 7.34 -17.44 -6.61
C LEU A 163 8.64 -18.25 -6.87
N ALA A 164 8.53 -19.42 -7.49
CA ALA A 164 9.71 -20.28 -7.75
C ALA A 164 10.73 -19.59 -8.68
N SER A 165 11.94 -19.45 -8.13
CA SER A 165 13.25 -18.92 -8.56
C SER A 165 13.63 -18.54 -10.01
N THR A 166 12.76 -18.53 -11.02
CA THR A 166 13.12 -18.06 -12.39
C THR A 166 12.54 -16.71 -12.76
N ASP A 167 11.50 -16.23 -12.07
CA ASP A 167 11.09 -14.83 -12.12
C ASP A 167 10.56 -14.38 -10.74
N PRO A 168 11.39 -13.70 -9.92
CA PRO A 168 10.98 -13.12 -8.64
C PRO A 168 9.80 -12.15 -8.77
N ARG A 169 9.44 -11.74 -10.00
CA ARG A 169 8.42 -10.74 -10.31
C ARG A 169 7.09 -11.34 -10.75
N SER A 170 6.93 -12.67 -10.73
CA SER A 170 5.68 -13.29 -11.19
C SER A 170 4.57 -13.08 -10.16
N ILE A 171 4.00 -11.87 -10.14
CA ILE A 171 2.72 -11.54 -9.50
C ILE A 171 1.65 -12.59 -9.89
N LYS A 172 1.77 -13.17 -11.08
CA LYS A 172 0.91 -14.26 -11.57
C LYS A 172 0.91 -15.50 -10.67
N GLY A 173 2.02 -15.81 -9.98
CA GLY A 173 2.08 -16.92 -9.02
C GLY A 173 1.20 -16.66 -7.80
N ILE A 174 1.29 -15.44 -7.26
CA ILE A 174 0.47 -14.98 -6.13
C ILE A 174 -1.01 -14.93 -6.55
N GLU A 175 -1.32 -14.33 -7.71
CA GLU A 175 -2.67 -14.27 -8.26
C GLU A 175 -3.26 -15.67 -8.44
N TYR A 176 -2.49 -16.62 -8.99
CA TYR A 176 -2.93 -18.00 -9.16
C TYR A 176 -3.32 -18.66 -7.83
N VAL A 177 -2.53 -18.46 -6.77
CA VAL A 177 -2.86 -18.98 -5.43
C VAL A 177 -4.09 -18.28 -4.84
N LEU A 178 -4.21 -16.96 -5.03
CA LEU A 178 -5.35 -16.18 -4.56
C LEU A 178 -6.65 -16.54 -5.28
N GLU A 179 -6.61 -16.95 -6.54
CA GLU A 179 -7.78 -17.32 -7.34
C GLU A 179 -8.25 -18.76 -7.09
N LYS A 180 -7.37 -19.68 -6.70
CA LYS A 180 -7.72 -21.10 -6.44
C LYS A 180 -8.93 -21.25 -5.52
N HIS A 181 -9.91 -22.06 -5.92
CA HIS A 181 -11.08 -22.35 -5.08
C HIS A 181 -10.64 -22.93 -3.72
N LEU A 182 -11.31 -22.47 -2.65
CA LEU A 182 -11.12 -22.95 -1.28
C LEU A 182 -12.48 -23.07 -0.60
N ASP A 183 -12.61 -24.15 0.17
CA ASP A 183 -13.78 -24.54 0.95
C ASP A 183 -13.36 -25.38 2.17
N ASP A 184 -14.34 -25.91 2.89
CA ASP A 184 -14.17 -26.72 4.10
C ASP A 184 -13.45 -28.05 3.88
N GLN A 185 -13.34 -28.52 2.63
CA GLN A 185 -12.62 -29.75 2.27
C GLN A 185 -11.17 -29.47 1.82
N SER A 186 -10.79 -28.20 1.75
CA SER A 186 -9.44 -27.81 1.35
C SER A 186 -8.41 -28.17 2.43
N SER A 187 -7.23 -28.60 2.01
CA SER A 187 -6.16 -28.98 2.96
C SER A 187 -5.61 -27.76 3.70
N SER A 188 -5.01 -28.01 4.88
CA SER A 188 -4.31 -26.96 5.64
C SER A 188 -3.27 -26.25 4.79
N GLN A 189 -2.47 -26.99 4.01
CA GLN A 189 -1.45 -26.42 3.13
C GLN A 189 -2.03 -25.47 2.07
N GLN A 190 -3.23 -25.75 1.55
CA GLN A 190 -3.89 -24.86 0.58
C GLN A 190 -4.38 -23.57 1.25
N ILE A 191 -4.97 -23.68 2.44
CA ILE A 191 -5.40 -22.54 3.25
C ILE A 191 -4.19 -21.68 3.61
N ASP A 192 -3.13 -22.30 4.10
CA ASP A 192 -1.88 -21.67 4.49
C ASP A 192 -1.21 -20.94 3.33
N GLY A 193 -1.17 -21.55 2.14
CA GLY A 193 -0.70 -20.90 0.92
C GLY A 193 -1.51 -19.66 0.58
N PHE A 194 -2.84 -19.71 0.73
CA PHE A 194 -3.71 -18.53 0.56
C PHE A 194 -3.41 -17.44 1.59
N LYS A 195 -3.22 -17.78 2.87
CA LYS A 195 -2.88 -16.81 3.93
C LYS A 195 -1.60 -16.05 3.58
N VAL A 196 -0.53 -16.78 3.24
CA VAL A 196 0.76 -16.20 2.85
C VAL A 196 0.60 -15.32 1.60
N ALA A 197 -0.07 -15.84 0.55
CA ALA A 197 -0.29 -15.08 -0.68
C ALA A 197 -1.09 -13.79 -0.45
N PHE A 198 -2.12 -13.85 0.40
CA PHE A 198 -2.96 -12.70 0.73
C PHE A 198 -2.15 -11.61 1.44
N VAL A 199 -1.39 -11.96 2.48
CA VAL A 199 -0.58 -10.98 3.22
C VAL A 199 0.50 -10.36 2.33
N VAL A 200 1.21 -11.19 1.53
CA VAL A 200 2.20 -10.69 0.56
C VAL A 200 1.57 -9.73 -0.44
N PHE A 201 0.38 -10.06 -0.95
CA PHE A 201 -0.34 -9.23 -1.92
C PHE A 201 -0.72 -7.87 -1.34
N ILE A 202 -1.33 -7.84 -0.15
CA ILE A 202 -1.76 -6.57 0.47
C ILE A 202 -0.58 -5.72 0.93
N ILE A 203 0.53 -6.32 1.36
CA ILE A 203 1.76 -5.57 1.66
C ILE A 203 2.31 -4.93 0.40
N GLY A 204 2.46 -5.71 -0.67
CA GLY A 204 3.01 -5.24 -1.93
C GLY A 204 2.14 -4.21 -2.67
N HIS A 205 0.83 -4.17 -2.40
CA HIS A 205 -0.10 -3.26 -3.08
C HIS A 205 -0.65 -2.14 -2.22
N LEU A 206 -0.65 -2.24 -0.89
CA LEU A 206 -1.34 -1.27 -0.04
C LEU A 206 -0.53 -0.87 1.19
N LEU A 207 -0.08 -1.84 1.98
CA LEU A 207 0.41 -1.58 3.34
C LEU A 207 1.85 -1.04 3.36
N ALA A 208 2.76 -1.63 2.57
CA ALA A 208 4.14 -1.15 2.45
C ALA A 208 4.68 -1.45 1.03
N PRO A 209 4.13 -0.80 -0.01
CA PRO A 209 4.51 -1.07 -1.39
C PRO A 209 5.94 -0.55 -1.68
N CYS A 210 6.91 -1.46 -1.87
CA CYS A 210 8.31 -1.11 -2.11
C CYS A 210 8.63 -0.78 -3.58
N VAL A 211 9.60 0.11 -3.80
CA VAL A 211 10.00 0.63 -5.13
C VAL A 211 11.17 -0.10 -5.81
N LYS A 212 11.89 -0.99 -5.12
CA LYS A 212 13.06 -1.70 -5.67
C LYS A 212 12.77 -3.17 -5.92
N HIS A 213 13.59 -3.80 -6.76
CA HIS A 213 13.67 -5.23 -7.04
C HIS A 213 14.01 -6.12 -5.79
N ASP A 214 13.82 -5.58 -4.59
CA ASP A 214 13.99 -6.20 -3.27
C ASP A 214 12.66 -6.71 -2.70
N GLN A 215 11.76 -7.25 -3.55
CA GLN A 215 10.79 -8.27 -3.06
C GLN A 215 11.51 -9.44 -2.35
N VAL A 216 12.84 -9.47 -2.44
CA VAL A 216 13.76 -10.39 -1.80
C VAL A 216 14.10 -10.05 -0.34
N HIS A 217 13.97 -8.79 0.10
CA HIS A 217 14.36 -8.36 1.45
C HIS A 217 13.14 -7.96 2.29
N LEU A 218 12.18 -8.88 2.43
CA LEU A 218 11.02 -8.64 3.29
C LEU A 218 11.31 -9.17 4.69
N ASP A 219 11.59 -8.23 5.57
CA ASP A 219 11.61 -8.39 7.02
C ASP A 219 10.34 -9.03 7.59
N PHE A 220 9.22 -8.99 6.86
CA PHE A 220 7.98 -9.64 7.27
C PHE A 220 7.88 -11.15 6.99
N TRP A 221 8.76 -11.73 6.17
CA TRP A 221 8.68 -13.18 5.85
C TRP A 221 8.77 -14.06 7.10
N GLY A 222 9.48 -13.60 8.14
CA GLY A 222 9.57 -14.31 9.40
C GLY A 222 8.23 -14.44 10.12
N ALA A 223 7.34 -13.45 10.01
CA ALA A 223 5.99 -13.52 10.56
C ALA A 223 5.12 -14.54 9.79
N LEU A 224 5.33 -14.64 8.47
CA LEU A 224 4.57 -15.56 7.61
C LEU A 224 4.90 -17.04 7.83
N LYS A 225 6.03 -17.34 8.47
CA LYS A 225 6.35 -18.71 8.92
C LYS A 225 5.29 -19.24 9.88
N ASN A 226 4.74 -18.37 10.74
CA ASN A 226 3.69 -18.74 11.67
C ASN A 226 2.33 -18.21 11.19
N HIS A 227 1.91 -18.68 10.03
CA HIS A 227 0.60 -18.43 9.42
C HIS A 227 -0.64 -18.77 10.28
N ALA A 228 -0.46 -19.48 11.40
CA ALA A 228 -1.53 -19.82 12.34
C ALA A 228 -1.77 -18.72 13.38
N ALA A 229 -0.84 -17.76 13.52
CA ALA A 229 -0.88 -16.72 14.54
C ALA A 229 -0.58 -15.33 13.95
N LEU A 230 -1.02 -15.08 12.72
CA LEU A 230 -0.75 -13.82 12.00
C LEU A 230 -1.30 -12.60 12.75
N GLU A 231 -2.40 -12.79 13.49
CA GLU A 231 -3.05 -11.79 14.33
C GLU A 231 -2.22 -11.37 15.56
N ARG A 232 -1.24 -12.18 15.98
CA ARG A 232 -0.35 -11.86 17.11
C ARG A 232 0.79 -10.92 16.74
N TYR A 233 1.00 -10.67 15.46
CA TYR A 233 2.05 -9.78 14.98
C TYR A 233 1.56 -8.34 14.88
N ASN A 234 2.46 -7.40 15.17
CA ASN A 234 2.18 -5.97 15.09
C ASN A 234 2.35 -5.45 13.66
N TRP A 235 1.35 -5.70 12.81
CA TRP A 235 1.31 -5.18 11.44
C TRP A 235 1.07 -3.67 11.41
N CYS A 236 0.44 -3.12 12.45
CA CYS A 236 0.26 -1.68 12.61
C CYS A 236 1.60 -0.94 12.72
N ARG A 237 2.47 -1.38 13.62
CA ARG A 237 3.84 -0.87 13.77
C ARG A 237 4.65 -1.04 12.51
N TYR A 238 4.52 -2.20 11.85
CA TYR A 238 5.18 -2.46 10.58
C TYR A 238 4.87 -1.37 9.55
N VAL A 239 3.59 -1.12 9.29
CA VAL A 239 3.13 -0.10 8.33
C VAL A 239 3.52 1.31 8.79
N TYR A 240 3.34 1.60 10.08
CA TYR A 240 3.69 2.90 10.64
C TYR A 240 5.18 3.22 10.45
N GLY A 241 6.07 2.25 10.69
CA GLY A 241 7.51 2.39 10.43
C GLY A 241 7.81 2.75 8.97
N HIS A 242 7.17 2.09 8.00
CA HIS A 242 7.32 2.43 6.58
C HIS A 242 6.85 3.85 6.24
N VAL A 243 5.80 4.35 6.92
CA VAL A 243 5.35 5.75 6.76
C VAL A 243 6.38 6.73 7.32
N LEU A 244 6.97 6.45 8.48
CA LEU A 244 8.03 7.27 9.07
C LEU A 244 9.28 7.31 8.20
N GLU A 245 9.74 6.15 7.71
CA GLU A 245 10.86 6.06 6.79
C GLU A 245 10.61 6.78 5.46
N ALA A 246 9.35 6.81 5.00
CA ALA A 246 8.97 7.55 3.80
C ALA A 246 9.01 9.07 4.05
N ALA A 247 8.55 9.54 5.21
CA ALA A 247 8.57 10.96 5.57
C ALA A 247 9.99 11.54 5.63
N GLN A 248 10.97 10.76 6.12
CA GLN A 248 12.37 11.16 6.15
C GLN A 248 13.00 11.41 4.76
N LYS A 249 12.35 10.95 3.69
CA LYS A 249 12.84 11.05 2.30
C LYS A 249 12.19 12.21 1.52
N VAL A 250 11.26 12.95 2.11
CA VAL A 250 10.45 14.01 1.45
C VAL A 250 10.86 15.40 1.92
#